data_AF-A0A1Z9TJ49-F1
#
_entry.id   AF-A0A1Z9TJ49-F1
#
_cell.length_a   1.000
_cell.length_b   1.000
_cell.length_c   1.000
_cell.angle_alpha   90.00
_cell.angle_beta   90.00
_cell.angle_gamma   90.00
#
_symmetry.space_group_name_H-M   'P 1'
#
loop_
_entity.id
_entity.type
_entity.pdbx_description
1 polymer ?
#
loop_
_entity_poly.entity_id
_entity_poly.type
_entity_poly.pdbx_seq_one_letter_code
_entity_poly.pdbx_strand_id
1 'polypeptide(L)'
;MATTLTITPETTSVGVTNQTTSITVSAAIAGAATDAQGITFANAARTLSTAGTVESALLQLADQLFVQTTAPTAGTTNLAEGDFFYDTDDNQLKIYRETSTGQFNWVPVMIGNSSTDSDTIDAGSF
;
A
#
# COMPACT_ATOMS: atom_id res chain seq x y z
N MET A 1 -74.06 71.71 18.94
CA MET A 1 -72.74 71.10 19.19
C MET A 1 -72.63 69.86 18.33
N ALA A 2 -71.60 69.75 17.49
CA ALA A 2 -71.37 68.55 16.70
C ALA A 2 -70.47 67.58 17.50
N THR A 3 -70.86 66.32 17.58
CA THR A 3 -70.05 65.25 18.16
C THR A 3 -69.17 64.63 17.07
N THR A 4 -67.88 64.54 17.34
CA THR A 4 -66.92 63.89 16.43
C THR A 4 -66.62 62.50 16.97
N LEU A 5 -66.91 61.48 16.17
CA LEU A 5 -66.57 60.09 16.47
C LEU A 5 -65.24 59.76 15.80
N THR A 6 -64.21 59.49 16.59
CA THR A 6 -62.90 59.04 16.08
C THR A 6 -62.82 57.54 16.21
N ILE A 7 -62.74 56.84 15.08
CA ILE A 7 -62.51 55.39 15.03
C ILE A 7 -61.02 55.18 14.77
N THR A 8 -60.30 54.60 15.74
CA THR A 8 -58.90 54.21 15.56
C THR A 8 -58.87 52.77 15.07
N PRO A 9 -58.39 52.50 13.84
CA PRO A 9 -58.27 51.12 13.35
C PRO A 9 -57.16 50.40 14.09
N GLU A 10 -57.46 49.19 14.57
CA GLU A 10 -56.46 48.30 15.15
C GLU A 10 -55.91 47.39 14.05
N THR A 11 -54.63 47.55 13.73
CA THR A 11 -53.96 46.72 12.71
C THR A 11 -53.25 45.55 13.39
N THR A 12 -53.73 44.34 13.15
CA THR A 12 -53.05 43.11 13.58
C THR A 12 -51.90 42.81 12.62
N SER A 13 -50.65 42.80 13.09
CA SER A 13 -49.51 42.36 12.28
C SER A 13 -49.29 40.85 12.41
N VAL A 14 -49.21 40.14 11.30
CA VAL A 14 -48.81 38.72 11.26
C VAL A 14 -47.33 38.65 10.95
N GLY A 15 -46.52 38.26 11.93
CA GLY A 15 -45.10 37.97 11.71
C GLY A 15 -44.95 36.59 11.09
N VAL A 16 -44.43 36.51 9.86
CA VAL A 16 -44.03 35.23 9.25
C VAL A 16 -42.57 34.99 9.61
N THR A 17 -42.32 33.96 10.41
CA THR A 17 -40.95 33.51 10.69
C THR A 17 -40.55 32.49 9.63
N ASN A 18 -39.55 32.82 8.82
CA ASN A 18 -38.99 31.86 7.86
C ASN A 18 -38.32 30.72 8.63
N GLN A 19 -38.84 29.49 8.49
CA GLN A 19 -38.13 28.31 8.98
C GLN A 19 -37.00 27.97 8.01
N THR A 20 -35.77 28.18 8.43
CA THR A 20 -34.57 27.73 7.70
C THR A 20 -34.14 26.38 8.23
N THR A 21 -34.19 25.34 7.40
CA THR A 21 -33.52 24.05 7.68
C THR A 21 -32.08 24.14 7.18
N SER A 22 -31.13 24.19 8.10
CA SER A 22 -29.71 24.11 7.74
C SER A 22 -29.33 22.65 7.52
N ILE A 23 -29.05 22.28 6.27
CA ILE A 23 -28.49 20.96 5.93
C ILE A 23 -26.97 21.10 5.87
N THR A 24 -26.28 20.54 6.85
CA THR A 24 -24.84 20.38 6.79
C THR A 24 -24.52 19.10 6.02
N VAL A 25 -24.19 19.22 4.74
CA VAL A 25 -23.59 18.12 3.98
C VAL A 25 -22.12 18.09 4.36
N SER A 26 -21.71 17.11 5.17
CA SER A 26 -20.29 16.91 5.44
C SER A 26 -19.62 16.49 4.13
N ALA A 27 -18.63 17.26 3.68
CA ALA A 27 -17.76 16.89 2.56
C ALA A 27 -16.84 15.70 2.90
N ALA A 28 -17.09 14.99 3.99
CA ALA A 28 -16.59 13.64 4.20
C ALA A 28 -17.27 12.65 3.24
N ILE A 29 -17.20 12.93 1.93
CA ILE A 29 -16.77 11.86 1.04
C ILE A 29 -15.41 11.52 1.62
N ALA A 30 -15.34 10.42 2.39
CA ALA A 30 -14.09 9.87 2.88
C ALA A 30 -13.12 10.03 1.73
N GLY A 31 -12.08 10.87 1.90
CA GLY A 31 -11.11 11.10 0.85
C GLY A 31 -10.65 9.71 0.45
N ALA A 32 -11.20 9.21 -0.65
CA ALA A 32 -10.89 7.88 -1.11
C ALA A 32 -9.39 7.98 -1.29
N ALA A 33 -8.63 7.19 -0.54
CA ALA A 33 -7.20 7.16 -0.70
C ALA A 33 -6.94 6.96 -2.20
N THR A 34 -6.60 8.04 -2.89
CA THR A 34 -6.45 8.05 -4.35
C THR A 34 -5.19 7.28 -4.72
N ASP A 35 -4.30 7.16 -3.75
CA ASP A 35 -2.96 6.62 -3.88
C ASP A 35 -2.82 5.44 -2.92
N ALA A 36 -2.06 4.43 -3.32
CA ALA A 36 -1.85 3.21 -2.54
C ALA A 36 -1.22 3.47 -1.15
N GLN A 37 -0.56 4.63 -0.97
CA GLN A 37 -0.05 5.11 0.33
C GLN A 37 -1.15 5.41 1.34
N GLY A 38 -2.32 5.87 0.89
CA GLY A 38 -3.43 6.21 1.77
C GLY A 38 -4.33 5.01 2.10
N ILE A 39 -4.17 3.88 1.41
CA ILE A 39 -4.98 2.69 1.64
C ILE A 39 -4.34 1.86 2.75
N THR A 40 -4.96 1.87 3.93
CA THR A 40 -4.56 1.03 5.07
C THR A 40 -4.57 -0.44 4.68
N PHE A 41 -3.45 -1.13 4.93
CA PHE A 41 -3.36 -2.58 4.77
C PHE A 41 -3.57 -3.25 6.13
N ALA A 42 -4.82 -3.63 6.41
CA ALA A 42 -5.16 -4.36 7.62
C ALA A 42 -4.72 -5.83 7.53
N ASN A 43 -4.41 -6.44 8.67
CA ASN A 43 -4.07 -7.87 8.78
C ASN A 43 -2.78 -8.30 8.04
N ALA A 44 -1.80 -7.41 7.99
CA ALA A 44 -0.43 -7.71 7.57
C ALA A 44 0.10 -9.00 8.23
N ALA A 45 0.64 -9.93 7.43
CA ALA A 45 1.10 -11.24 7.89
C ALA A 45 2.28 -11.76 7.06
N ARG A 46 3.01 -12.73 7.63
CA ARG A 46 4.17 -13.39 7.02
C ARG A 46 5.21 -12.34 6.58
N THR A 47 5.68 -12.41 5.33
CA THR A 47 6.64 -11.45 4.77
C THR A 47 6.14 -10.01 4.70
N LEU A 48 4.82 -9.80 4.82
CA LEU A 48 4.20 -8.47 4.77
C LEU A 48 3.86 -7.93 6.16
N SER A 49 4.27 -8.63 7.23
CA SER A 49 3.90 -8.31 8.62
C SER A 49 4.27 -6.90 9.08
N THR A 50 5.18 -6.23 8.37
CA THR A 50 5.62 -4.86 8.65
C THR A 50 4.94 -3.81 7.75
N ALA A 51 4.15 -4.21 6.75
CA ALA A 51 3.47 -3.29 5.84
C ALA A 51 2.21 -2.69 6.48
N GLY A 52 2.13 -1.36 6.54
CA GLY A 52 0.95 -0.64 7.05
C GLY A 52 -0.01 -0.15 5.96
N THR A 53 0.46 -0.11 4.71
CA THR A 53 -0.27 0.41 3.55
C THR A 53 -0.15 -0.55 2.37
N VAL A 54 -1.07 -0.44 1.41
CA VAL A 54 -1.02 -1.26 0.19
C VAL A 54 0.26 -0.99 -0.59
N GLU A 55 0.72 0.26 -0.66
CA GLU A 55 2.00 0.57 -1.34
C GLU A 55 3.18 -0.13 -0.66
N SER A 56 3.29 -0.03 0.66
CA SER A 56 4.39 -0.68 1.41
C SER A 56 4.37 -2.19 1.23
N ALA A 57 3.19 -2.81 1.16
CA ALA A 57 3.06 -4.24 0.90
C ALA A 57 3.51 -4.61 -0.52
N LEU A 58 3.14 -3.81 -1.53
CA LEU A 58 3.55 -4.06 -2.91
C LEU A 58 5.06 -3.89 -3.10
N LEU A 59 5.68 -2.89 -2.45
CA LEU A 59 7.12 -2.71 -2.46
C LEU A 59 7.82 -3.92 -1.82
N GLN A 60 7.37 -4.36 -0.64
CA GLN A 60 7.92 -5.56 -0.01
C GLN A 60 7.79 -6.81 -0.88
N LEU A 61 6.68 -6.99 -1.62
CA LEU A 61 6.52 -8.09 -2.57
C LEU A 61 7.46 -7.96 -3.77
N ALA A 62 7.63 -6.74 -4.30
CA ALA A 62 8.52 -6.49 -5.43
C ALA A 62 9.98 -6.78 -5.07
N ASP A 63 10.36 -6.51 -3.83
CA ASP A 63 11.73 -6.70 -3.34
C ASP A 63 12.03 -8.14 -2.90
N GLN A 64 11.05 -9.07 -2.92
CA GLN A 64 11.34 -10.50 -2.63
C GLN A 64 12.06 -11.21 -3.77
N LEU A 65 11.95 -10.69 -4.99
CA LEU A 65 12.57 -11.26 -6.19
C LEU A 65 13.22 -10.15 -7.01
N PHE A 66 14.55 -10.09 -6.93
CA PHE A 66 15.35 -9.21 -7.77
C PHE A 66 15.63 -9.89 -9.11
N VAL A 67 15.43 -9.16 -10.22
CA VAL A 67 15.73 -9.64 -11.59
C VAL A 67 16.57 -8.60 -12.30
N GLN A 68 17.89 -8.78 -12.29
CA GLN A 68 18.86 -7.81 -12.81
C GLN A 68 20.22 -8.47 -13.06
N THR A 69 21.20 -7.74 -13.62
CA THR A 69 22.55 -8.28 -13.92
C THR A 69 23.54 -8.11 -12.76
N THR A 70 23.24 -7.24 -11.79
CA THR A 70 24.14 -6.95 -10.67
C THR A 70 23.44 -7.26 -9.37
N ALA A 71 24.06 -8.07 -8.51
CA ALA A 71 23.46 -8.46 -7.24
C ALA A 71 23.17 -7.22 -6.34
N PRO A 72 21.98 -7.17 -5.70
CA PRO A 72 21.71 -6.18 -4.66
C PRO A 72 22.76 -6.24 -3.53
N THR A 73 23.08 -5.09 -2.95
CA THR A 73 24.00 -5.03 -1.79
C THR A 73 23.22 -4.85 -0.49
N ALA A 74 23.87 -5.05 0.66
CA ALA A 74 23.25 -4.93 1.99
C ALA A 74 22.57 -3.56 2.27
N GLY A 75 22.84 -2.53 1.48
CA GLY A 75 22.17 -1.22 1.56
C GLY A 75 20.96 -1.06 0.64
N THR A 76 20.60 -2.08 -0.13
CA THR A 76 19.41 -2.06 -1.00
C THR A 76 18.16 -2.01 -0.14
N THR A 77 17.26 -1.09 -0.44
CA THR A 77 16.00 -0.94 0.27
C THR A 77 15.24 -2.28 0.27
N ASN A 78 14.68 -2.64 1.42
CA ASN A 78 13.89 -3.86 1.65
C ASN A 78 14.60 -5.20 1.38
N LEU A 79 15.91 -5.22 1.14
CA LEU A 79 16.66 -6.47 1.07
C LEU A 79 16.66 -7.18 2.44
N ALA A 80 16.20 -8.42 2.45
CA ALA A 80 16.09 -9.26 3.63
C ALA A 80 16.61 -10.68 3.36
N GLU A 81 16.99 -11.37 4.43
CA GLU A 81 17.34 -12.79 4.35
C GLU A 81 16.16 -13.61 3.81
N GLY A 82 16.46 -14.49 2.86
CA GLY A 82 15.48 -15.32 2.16
C GLY A 82 15.05 -14.77 0.80
N ASP A 83 15.41 -13.53 0.47
CA ASP A 83 15.09 -12.96 -0.84
C ASP A 83 15.79 -13.72 -1.96
N PHE A 84 15.16 -13.73 -3.13
CA PHE A 84 15.70 -14.33 -4.34
C PHE A 84 16.25 -13.28 -5.28
N PHE A 85 17.31 -13.66 -5.99
CA PHE A 85 17.89 -12.87 -7.06
C PHE A 85 18.10 -13.78 -8.27
N TYR A 86 17.40 -13.48 -9.37
CA TYR A 86 17.71 -14.05 -10.68
C TYR A 86 18.71 -13.14 -11.37
N ASP A 87 19.94 -13.63 -11.46
CA ASP A 87 21.04 -12.96 -12.11
C ASP A 87 20.96 -13.20 -13.62
N THR A 88 20.62 -12.13 -14.33
CA THR A 88 20.40 -12.18 -15.78
C THR A 88 21.68 -12.17 -16.60
N ASP A 89 22.85 -11.97 -15.97
CA ASP A 89 24.16 -12.05 -16.65
C ASP A 89 24.67 -13.50 -16.73
N ASP A 90 24.47 -14.28 -15.65
CA ASP A 90 24.91 -15.68 -15.56
C ASP A 90 23.75 -16.70 -15.62
N ASN A 91 22.50 -16.22 -15.73
CA ASN A 91 21.27 -17.00 -15.74
C ASN A 91 21.06 -17.85 -14.47
N GLN A 92 21.56 -17.42 -13.31
CA GLN A 92 21.47 -18.19 -12.05
C GLN A 92 20.46 -17.63 -11.05
N LEU A 93 19.74 -18.53 -10.39
CA LEU A 93 18.91 -18.21 -9.23
C LEU A 93 19.74 -18.29 -7.94
N LYS A 94 19.77 -17.20 -7.17
CA LYS A 94 20.52 -17.05 -5.91
C LYS A 94 19.55 -16.70 -4.78
N ILE A 95 19.90 -17.08 -3.54
CA ILE A 95 19.19 -16.71 -2.32
C ILE A 95 20.10 -15.88 -1.41
N TYR A 96 19.57 -14.80 -0.82
CA TYR A 96 20.30 -14.00 0.16
C TYR A 96 20.19 -14.66 1.53
N ARG A 97 21.33 -15.12 2.09
CA ARG A 97 21.35 -15.85 3.36
C ARG A 97 22.60 -15.57 4.16
N GLU A 98 22.52 -15.81 5.46
CA GLU A 98 23.70 -15.78 6.32
C GLU A 98 24.66 -16.94 5.95
N THR A 99 25.91 -16.62 5.65
CA THR A 99 26.98 -17.62 5.38
C THR A 99 27.96 -17.77 6.54
N SER A 100 28.01 -16.76 7.42
CA SER A 100 28.73 -16.78 8.70
C SER A 100 28.12 -15.71 9.61
N THR A 101 28.29 -15.82 10.92
CA THR A 101 27.67 -14.89 11.89
C THR A 101 27.85 -13.42 11.50
N GLY A 102 26.74 -12.73 11.23
CA GLY A 102 26.64 -11.33 10.82
C GLY A 102 26.92 -11.04 9.35
N GLN A 103 27.23 -12.05 8.53
CA GLN A 103 27.61 -11.90 7.12
C GLN A 103 26.61 -12.59 6.21
N PHE A 104 26.04 -11.80 5.31
CA PHE A 104 25.01 -12.23 4.38
C PHE A 104 25.54 -12.14 2.94
N ASN A 105 25.28 -13.18 2.17
CA ASN A 105 25.78 -13.31 0.81
C ASN A 105 24.70 -13.91 -0.09
N TRP A 106 24.75 -13.56 -1.37
CA TRP A 106 23.99 -14.22 -2.42
C TRP A 106 24.62 -15.57 -2.74
N VAL A 107 23.88 -16.65 -2.46
CA VAL A 107 24.34 -18.02 -2.68
C VAL A 107 23.48 -18.67 -3.77
N PRO A 108 24.08 -19.22 -4.85
CA PRO A 108 23.35 -19.95 -5.87
C PRO A 108 22.56 -21.12 -5.26
N VAL A 109 21.30 -21.25 -5.66
CA VAL A 109 20.43 -22.37 -5.23
C VAL A 109 20.82 -23.66 -5.97
N MET A 110 21.27 -23.50 -7.22
CA MET A 110 21.77 -24.57 -8.07
C MET A 110 22.94 -24.01 -8.88
N ILE A 111 23.98 -24.83 -9.03
CA ILE A 111 25.09 -24.51 -9.93
C ILE A 111 24.87 -25.35 -11.18
N GLY A 112 24.48 -24.69 -12.26
CA GLY A 112 24.47 -25.32 -13.58
C GLY A 112 25.88 -25.72 -13.97
N ASN A 113 26.11 -26.98 -14.37
CA ASN A 113 27.33 -27.32 -15.12
C ASN A 113 27.06 -27.13 -16.62
N SER A 114 28.08 -27.26 -17.47
CA SER A 114 27.94 -27.13 -18.93
C SER A 114 27.11 -28.25 -19.59
N SER A 115 26.38 -29.07 -18.82
CA SER A 115 25.47 -30.09 -19.34
C SER A 115 24.19 -29.43 -19.83
N THR A 116 23.67 -29.90 -20.96
CA THR A 116 22.40 -29.45 -21.57
C THR A 116 21.18 -29.64 -20.68
N ASP A 117 21.28 -30.47 -19.65
CA ASP A 117 20.15 -30.86 -18.79
C ASP A 117 20.26 -30.29 -17.36
N SER A 118 21.27 -29.45 -17.09
CA SER A 118 21.55 -28.93 -15.75
C SER A 118 20.50 -27.92 -15.24
N ASP A 119 19.58 -27.49 -16.10
CA ASP A 119 18.45 -26.61 -15.78
C ASP A 119 17.31 -27.37 -15.08
N THR A 120 17.38 -28.70 -15.02
CA THR A 120 16.37 -29.53 -14.36
C THR A 120 16.87 -29.91 -12.96
N ILE A 121 16.20 -29.43 -11.90
CA ILE A 121 16.33 -30.01 -10.56
C ILE A 121 15.60 -31.36 -10.57
N ASP A 122 16.22 -32.35 -11.21
CA ASP A 122 15.78 -33.72 -11.10
C ASP A 122 16.46 -34.32 -9.87
N ALA A 123 15.69 -34.53 -8.81
CA ALA A 123 16.13 -35.14 -7.56
C ALA A 123 16.35 -36.66 -7.70
N GLY A 124 16.98 -37.10 -8.81
CA GLY A 124 17.40 -38.47 -9.05
C GLY A 124 16.35 -39.38 -9.71
N SER A 125 15.71 -38.95 -10.80
CA SER A 125 14.85 -39.81 -11.62
C SER A 125 15.33 -39.86 -13.08
N PHE A 126 16.43 -40.57 -13.31
CA PHE A 126 16.73 -41.22 -14.58
C PHE A 126 16.84 -42.73 -14.40
#